data_AF-J5I0D0-F1
#
_entry.id   AF-J5I0D0-F1
#
_cell.length_a   1.000
_cell.length_b   1.000
_cell.length_c   1.000
_cell.angle_alpha   90.00
_cell.angle_beta   90.00
_cell.angle_gamma   90.00
#
_symmetry.space_group_name_H-M   'P 1'
#
loop_
_entity.id
_entity.type
_entity.pdbx_description
1 polymer ?
#
loop_
_entity_poly.entity_id
_entity_poly.type
_entity_poly.pdbx_seq_one_letter_code
_entity_poly.pdbx_strand_id
1 'polypeptide(L)'
;MRLLIGMGIAGILVFGDTGSANAALPIGGAAADPLYWERADGDTPLLSAVEIAALNQRIAASTDSLHDLTAVPETLSGAQVRAYIDAAAQNFGGPALPELYAGKEMLGAEEWRAVRENRSYDAVPAVVQVRYAVAAQRTDGRSL
;
A
#
# COMPACT_ATOMS: atom_id res chain seq x y z
N MET A 1 3.14 23.10 72.75
CA MET A 1 1.82 23.74 72.78
C MET A 1 1.30 23.82 71.35
N ARG A 2 0.08 23.32 71.13
CA ARG A 2 -0.75 23.28 69.91
C ARG A 2 -0.43 22.24 68.82
N LEU A 3 -1.46 21.41 68.66
CA LEU A 3 -1.70 20.24 67.81
C LEU A 3 -2.40 20.69 66.50
N LEU A 4 -2.25 19.88 65.45
CA LEU A 4 -3.25 19.48 64.41
C LEU A 4 -2.98 19.84 62.93
N ILE A 5 -2.67 18.75 62.20
CA ILE A 5 -3.32 18.21 60.99
C ILE A 5 -3.25 19.01 59.67
N GLY A 6 -2.55 18.41 58.71
CA GLY A 6 -2.85 18.48 57.28
C GLY A 6 -2.54 17.10 56.67
N MET A 7 -3.58 16.42 56.21
CA MET A 7 -3.65 15.01 55.82
C MET A 7 -3.50 14.83 54.32
N GLY A 8 -2.86 13.73 53.88
CA GLY A 8 -3.09 13.11 52.58
C GLY A 8 -2.08 13.43 51.48
N ILE A 9 -1.71 12.56 50.55
CA ILE A 9 -2.16 11.22 50.17
C ILE A 9 -0.93 10.52 49.56
N ALA A 10 -0.66 9.27 49.94
CA ALA A 10 0.28 8.41 49.24
C ALA A 10 -0.34 8.01 47.89
N GLY A 11 0.15 8.63 46.81
CA GLY A 11 -0.20 8.23 45.45
C GLY A 11 0.58 6.99 45.04
N ILE A 12 -0.06 5.82 45.15
CA ILE A 12 0.40 4.58 44.55
C ILE A 12 0.47 4.79 43.03
N LEU A 13 1.66 4.62 42.44
CA LEU A 13 1.80 4.43 41.00
C LEU A 13 1.10 3.12 40.63
N VAL A 14 -0.12 3.22 40.12
CA VAL A 14 -0.73 2.15 39.35
C VAL A 14 -0.11 2.23 37.96
N PHE A 15 0.87 1.37 37.69
CA PHE A 15 1.23 1.02 36.33
C PHE A 15 0.01 0.32 35.72
N GLY A 16 -0.80 1.09 35.00
CA GLY A 16 -1.83 0.53 34.14
C GLY A 16 -1.13 -0.31 33.08
N ASP A 17 -1.27 -1.63 33.22
CA ASP A 17 -1.09 -2.56 32.12
C ASP A 17 -1.98 -2.06 30.99
N THR A 18 -1.39 -1.37 30.00
CA THR A 18 -2.07 -0.99 28.78
C THR A 18 -2.36 -2.29 28.07
N GLY A 19 -3.49 -2.90 28.43
CA GLY A 19 -4.03 -4.08 27.80
C GLY A 19 -3.95 -3.87 26.30
N SER A 20 -3.11 -4.69 25.66
CA SER A 20 -2.98 -4.68 24.22
C SER A 20 -4.39 -4.85 23.66
N ALA A 21 -4.88 -3.85 22.92
CA ALA A 21 -6.07 -4.00 22.12
C ALA A 21 -5.75 -5.06 21.05
N ASN A 22 -5.96 -6.34 21.38
CA ASN A 22 -5.94 -7.44 20.44
C ASN A 22 -7.18 -7.27 19.55
N ALA A 23 -7.03 -6.50 18.48
CA ALA A 23 -7.94 -6.53 17.34
C ALA A 23 -7.74 -7.85 16.58
N ALA A 24 -8.04 -8.97 17.24
CA ALA A 24 -8.24 -10.23 16.57
C ALA A 24 -9.76 -10.42 16.50
N LEU A 25 -10.34 -10.24 15.32
CA LEU A 25 -11.49 -11.04 14.94
C LEU A 25 -10.91 -12.30 14.29
N PRO A 26 -10.44 -13.31 15.05
CA PRO A 26 -10.03 -14.54 14.42
C PRO A 26 -11.27 -15.12 13.73
N ILE A 27 -11.18 -15.41 12.44
CA ILE A 27 -11.99 -16.50 11.89
C ILE A 27 -11.60 -17.71 12.73
N GLY A 28 -12.49 -18.12 13.62
CA GLY A 28 -12.32 -19.29 14.47
C GLY A 28 -13.08 -20.49 13.92
N GLY A 29 -12.83 -21.66 14.48
CA GLY A 29 -13.50 -22.90 14.06
C GLY A 29 -12.93 -23.46 12.75
N ALA A 30 -13.64 -24.45 12.18
CA ALA A 30 -13.14 -25.22 11.05
C ALA A 30 -12.84 -24.37 9.80
N ALA A 31 -13.58 -23.28 9.58
CA ALA A 31 -13.35 -22.35 8.46
C ALA A 31 -12.01 -21.60 8.51
N ALA A 32 -11.31 -21.64 9.66
CA ALA A 32 -9.95 -21.14 9.81
C ALA A 32 -8.88 -22.10 9.25
N ASP A 33 -9.26 -23.36 8.99
CA ASP A 33 -8.43 -24.36 8.36
C ASP A 33 -8.66 -24.34 6.84
N PRO A 34 -7.63 -24.12 6.00
CA PRO A 34 -7.77 -24.19 4.55
C PRO A 34 -8.40 -25.51 4.05
N LEU A 35 -8.17 -26.62 4.75
CA LEU A 35 -8.73 -27.94 4.40
C LEU A 35 -10.25 -27.98 4.48
N TYR A 36 -10.87 -27.11 5.29
CA TYR A 36 -12.33 -27.02 5.38
C TYR A 36 -12.97 -26.60 4.05
N TRP A 37 -12.25 -25.82 3.23
CA TRP A 37 -12.71 -25.32 1.94
C TRP A 37 -12.25 -26.17 0.76
N GLU A 38 -11.41 -27.17 1.00
CA GLU A 38 -10.87 -28.02 -0.04
C GLU A 38 -11.89 -29.09 -0.46
N ARG A 39 -11.99 -29.33 -1.77
CA ARG A 39 -12.83 -30.43 -2.27
C ARG A 39 -12.10 -31.76 -2.07
N ALA A 40 -12.87 -32.81 -1.81
CA ALA A 40 -12.34 -34.17 -1.69
C ALA A 40 -11.62 -34.68 -2.96
N ASP A 41 -11.84 -34.04 -4.11
CA ASP A 41 -11.21 -34.33 -5.40
C ASP A 41 -10.25 -33.20 -5.88
N GLY A 42 -9.55 -32.55 -4.95
CA GLY A 42 -8.66 -31.40 -5.18
C GLY A 42 -7.59 -31.59 -6.27
N ASP A 43 -7.24 -32.83 -6.61
CA ASP A 43 -6.30 -33.15 -7.69
C ASP A 43 -6.92 -33.10 -9.11
N THR A 44 -8.24 -32.93 -9.22
CA THR A 44 -8.93 -32.84 -10.53
C THR A 44 -8.97 -31.39 -11.00
N PRO A 45 -8.40 -31.07 -12.19
CA PRO A 45 -8.47 -29.72 -12.74
C PRO A 45 -9.91 -29.22 -12.85
N LEU A 46 -10.17 -28.02 -12.31
CA LEU A 46 -11.51 -27.40 -12.34
C LEU A 46 -11.93 -26.95 -13.75
N LEU A 47 -10.95 -26.67 -14.62
CA LEU A 47 -11.14 -26.20 -15.98
C LEU A 47 -10.27 -27.01 -16.93
N SER A 48 -10.80 -27.32 -18.11
CA SER A 48 -10.02 -27.85 -19.22
C SER A 48 -9.02 -26.81 -19.75
N ALA A 49 -8.02 -27.25 -20.53
CA ALA A 49 -7.06 -26.34 -21.14
C ALA A 49 -7.73 -25.26 -22.04
N VAL A 50 -8.83 -25.62 -22.72
CA VAL A 50 -9.60 -24.69 -23.55
C VAL A 50 -10.29 -23.63 -22.70
N GLU A 51 -10.87 -24.03 -21.57
CA GLU A 51 -11.53 -23.10 -20.65
C GLU A 51 -10.53 -22.19 -19.94
N ILE A 52 -9.35 -22.68 -19.60
CA ILE A 52 -8.24 -21.87 -19.05
C ILE A 52 -7.81 -20.82 -20.07
N ALA A 53 -7.60 -21.20 -21.33
CA ALA A 53 -7.21 -20.25 -22.38
C ALA A 53 -8.28 -19.15 -22.56
N ALA A 54 -9.56 -19.53 -22.59
CA ALA A 54 -10.66 -18.57 -22.68
C ALA A 54 -10.74 -17.65 -21.45
N LEU A 55 -10.50 -18.17 -20.24
CA LEU A 55 -10.46 -17.37 -19.03
C LEU A 55 -9.30 -16.37 -19.06
N ASN A 56 -8.09 -16.80 -19.43
CA ASN A 56 -6.92 -15.94 -19.53
C ASN A 56 -7.13 -14.81 -20.55
N GLN A 57 -7.76 -15.10 -21.69
CA GLN A 57 -8.11 -14.07 -22.67
C GLN A 57 -9.11 -13.06 -22.11
N ARG A 58 -10.13 -13.50 -21.36
CA ARG A 58 -11.07 -12.59 -20.71
C ARG A 58 -10.39 -11.71 -19.68
N ILE A 59 -9.52 -12.27 -18.83
CA ILE A 59 -8.74 -11.51 -17.85
C ILE A 59 -7.87 -10.48 -18.57
N ALA A 60 -7.16 -10.87 -19.61
CA ALA A 60 -6.34 -9.95 -20.41
C ALA A 60 -7.16 -8.82 -21.04
N ALA A 61 -8.37 -9.13 -21.53
CA ALA A 61 -9.25 -8.14 -22.14
C ALA A 61 -9.95 -7.21 -21.14
N SER A 62 -10.13 -7.63 -19.88
CA SER A 62 -10.93 -6.90 -18.89
C SER A 62 -10.13 -6.29 -17.74
N THR A 63 -8.80 -6.45 -17.72
CA THR A 63 -7.95 -6.00 -16.61
C THR A 63 -7.08 -4.84 -17.06
N ASP A 64 -7.44 -3.63 -16.65
CA ASP A 64 -6.73 -2.41 -17.04
C ASP A 64 -5.25 -2.38 -16.61
N SER A 65 -4.89 -3.11 -15.55
CA SER A 65 -3.51 -3.20 -15.06
C SER A 65 -2.65 -4.25 -15.75
N LEU A 66 -3.24 -5.09 -16.60
CA LEU A 66 -2.52 -6.11 -17.35
C LEU A 66 -2.14 -5.55 -18.71
N HIS A 67 -0.85 -5.26 -18.89
CA HIS A 67 -0.31 -4.68 -20.11
C HIS A 67 0.57 -5.68 -20.86
N ASP A 68 0.40 -5.73 -22.19
CA ASP A 68 1.35 -6.42 -23.06
C ASP A 68 2.64 -5.59 -23.17
N LEU A 69 3.70 -6.06 -22.52
CA LEU A 69 5.00 -5.38 -22.54
C LEU A 69 5.57 -5.27 -23.95
N THR A 70 5.27 -6.21 -24.85
CA THR A 70 5.77 -6.20 -26.24
C THR A 70 5.09 -5.17 -27.12
N ALA A 71 3.91 -4.70 -26.72
CA ALA A 71 3.15 -3.65 -27.41
C ALA A 71 3.54 -2.23 -26.96
N VAL A 72 4.40 -2.09 -25.94
CA VAL A 72 4.83 -0.79 -25.41
C VAL A 72 5.83 -0.15 -26.38
N PRO A 73 5.70 1.15 -26.72
CA PRO A 73 6.64 1.81 -27.61
C PRO A 73 8.05 1.86 -27.00
N GLU A 74 9.08 1.82 -27.84
CA GLU A 74 10.48 1.91 -27.40
C GLU A 74 10.78 3.26 -26.72
N THR A 75 10.07 4.32 -27.09
CA THR A 75 10.25 5.66 -26.54
C THR A 75 8.92 6.30 -26.16
N LEU A 76 8.94 7.08 -25.09
CA LEU A 76 7.85 7.96 -24.67
C LEU A 76 8.31 9.41 -24.70
N SER A 77 7.38 10.33 -24.98
CA SER A 77 7.65 11.75 -24.75
C SER A 77 7.73 12.04 -23.25
N GLY A 78 8.54 13.03 -22.87
CA GLY A 78 8.61 13.50 -21.48
C GLY A 78 7.26 13.97 -20.94
N ALA A 79 6.38 14.48 -21.81
CA ALA A 79 5.02 14.87 -21.43
C ALA A 79 4.16 13.66 -21.01
N GLN A 80 4.24 12.55 -21.75
CA GLN A 80 3.55 11.31 -21.37
C GLN A 80 4.08 10.75 -20.04
N VAL A 81 5.40 10.75 -19.85
CA VAL A 81 6.00 10.27 -18.60
C VAL A 81 5.59 11.14 -17.42
N ARG A 82 5.59 12.47 -17.58
CA ARG A 82 5.08 13.39 -16.56
C ARG A 82 3.61 13.13 -16.23
N ALA A 83 2.77 12.90 -17.23
CA ALA A 83 1.36 12.53 -17.02
C ALA A 83 1.21 11.22 -16.23
N TYR A 84 2.08 10.22 -16.46
CA TYR A 84 2.09 8.99 -15.65
C TYR A 84 2.52 9.22 -14.21
N ILE A 85 3.53 10.07 -13.98
CA ILE A 85 3.96 10.45 -12.63
C ILE A 85 2.83 11.17 -11.89
N ASP A 86 2.11 12.08 -12.56
CA ASP A 86 0.98 12.79 -11.97
C ASP A 86 -0.21 11.87 -11.68
N ALA A 87 -0.49 10.89 -12.57
CA ALA A 87 -1.51 9.88 -12.31
C ALA A 87 -1.14 9.00 -11.11
N ALA A 88 0.13 8.59 -11.00
CA ALA A 88 0.63 7.79 -9.88
C ALA A 88 0.57 8.53 -8.54
N ALA A 89 0.74 9.85 -8.56
CA ALA A 89 0.60 10.72 -7.40
C ALA A 89 -0.81 10.77 -6.82
N GLN A 90 -1.83 10.38 -7.60
CA GLN A 90 -3.24 10.46 -7.23
C GLN A 90 -3.59 11.86 -6.66
N ASN A 91 -4.15 11.91 -5.45
CA ASN A 91 -4.56 13.15 -4.80
C ASN A 91 -3.38 13.98 -4.24
N PHE A 92 -2.15 13.49 -4.35
CA PHE A 92 -0.95 14.11 -3.80
C PHE A 92 -0.08 14.78 -4.90
N GLY A 93 -0.68 15.12 -6.04
CA GLY A 93 0.01 15.84 -7.12
C GLY A 93 0.31 17.31 -6.81
N GLY A 94 -0.53 17.95 -5.99
CA GLY A 94 -0.54 19.40 -5.78
C GLY A 94 0.33 19.92 -4.62
N PRO A 95 0.42 21.25 -4.45
CA PRO A 95 1.27 21.86 -3.45
C PRO A 95 0.75 21.80 -2.01
N ALA A 96 -0.56 21.63 -1.85
CA ALA A 96 -1.24 21.66 -0.56
C ALA A 96 -0.69 20.59 0.40
N LEU A 97 -0.48 20.95 1.66
CA LEU A 97 -0.07 20.01 2.71
C LEU A 97 -1.24 19.07 3.01
N PRO A 98 -1.10 17.75 2.79
CA PRO A 98 -2.16 16.81 3.10
C PRO A 98 -2.22 16.53 4.61
N GLU A 99 -3.39 16.13 5.10
CA GLU A 99 -3.59 15.66 6.47
C GLU A 99 -3.12 14.20 6.60
N LEU A 100 -1.80 14.02 6.52
CA LEU A 100 -1.11 12.72 6.65
C LEU A 100 -0.14 12.74 7.82
N TYR A 101 0.37 11.56 8.17
CA TYR A 101 1.37 11.37 9.21
C TYR A 101 2.70 10.92 8.63
N ALA A 102 3.79 11.45 9.19
CA ALA A 102 5.14 10.93 9.05
C ALA A 102 5.44 10.06 10.29
N GLY A 103 5.24 8.75 10.15
CA GLY A 103 5.31 7.83 11.28
C GLY A 103 4.21 8.10 12.30
N LYS A 104 4.57 8.62 13.49
CA LYS A 104 3.63 8.92 14.57
C LYS A 104 3.25 10.41 14.66
N GLU A 105 3.92 11.27 13.91
CA GLU A 105 3.73 12.73 13.94
C GLU A 105 3.01 13.19 12.67
N MET A 106 2.31 14.32 12.76
CA MET A 106 1.65 14.90 11.58
C MET A 106 2.72 15.39 10.60
N LEU A 107 2.49 15.14 9.30
CA LEU A 107 3.42 15.51 8.25
C LEU A 107 3.66 17.03 8.26
N GLY A 108 4.92 17.41 8.39
CA GLY A 108 5.34 18.82 8.35
C GLY A 108 5.43 19.37 6.92
N ALA A 109 5.29 20.69 6.78
CA ALA A 109 5.42 21.37 5.49
C ALA A 109 6.80 21.18 4.83
N GLU A 110 7.86 21.10 5.64
CA GLU A 110 9.22 20.88 5.14
C GLU A 110 9.40 19.48 4.56
N GLU A 111 8.96 18.44 5.29
CA GLU A 111 9.03 17.06 4.83
C GLU A 111 8.14 16.84 3.60
N TRP A 112 6.95 17.44 3.58
CA TRP A 112 6.08 17.41 2.41
C TRP A 112 6.74 18.04 1.17
N ARG A 113 7.43 19.17 1.33
CA ARG A 113 8.20 19.80 0.25
C ARG A 113 9.32 18.87 -0.22
N ALA A 114 10.05 18.23 0.70
CA ALA A 114 11.13 17.31 0.37
C ALA A 114 10.65 16.08 -0.42
N VAL A 115 9.53 15.46 -0.01
CA VAL A 115 8.92 14.34 -0.75
C VAL A 115 8.56 14.75 -2.18
N ARG A 116 7.99 15.95 -2.36
CA ARG A 116 7.63 16.44 -3.70
C ARG A 116 8.84 16.76 -4.56
N GLU A 117 9.88 17.38 -4.00
CA GLU A 117 11.12 17.67 -4.72
C GLU A 117 11.82 16.38 -5.18
N ASN A 118 11.79 15.34 -4.35
CA ASN A 118 12.40 14.04 -4.66
C ASN A 118 11.72 13.30 -5.83
N ARG A 119 10.47 13.66 -6.18
CA ARG A 119 9.76 13.11 -7.34
C ARG A 119 10.52 13.32 -8.67
N SER A 120 11.44 14.29 -8.73
CA SER A 120 12.29 14.55 -9.90
C SER A 120 11.49 14.84 -11.18
N TYR A 121 10.30 15.42 -11.04
CA TYR A 121 9.36 15.67 -12.13
C TYR A 121 9.97 16.52 -13.25
N ASP A 122 10.72 17.56 -12.88
CA ASP A 122 11.37 18.48 -13.82
C ASP A 122 12.63 17.88 -14.47
N ALA A 123 13.18 16.80 -13.91
CA ALA A 123 14.34 16.10 -14.48
C ALA A 123 13.96 15.13 -15.61
N VAL A 124 12.67 14.92 -15.87
CA VAL A 124 12.21 14.04 -16.95
C VAL A 124 12.61 14.64 -18.32
N PRO A 125 13.46 13.95 -19.11
CA PRO A 125 13.93 14.46 -20.39
C PRO A 125 12.80 14.53 -21.43
N ALA A 126 13.03 15.26 -22.52
CA ALA A 126 12.04 15.41 -23.60
C ALA A 126 11.65 14.07 -24.25
N VAL A 127 12.57 13.11 -24.29
CA VAL A 127 12.35 11.74 -24.78
C VAL A 127 12.92 10.76 -23.76
N VAL A 128 12.14 9.75 -23.41
CA VAL A 128 12.48 8.70 -22.44
C VAL A 128 12.52 7.36 -23.14
N GLN A 129 13.65 6.65 -23.03
CA GLN A 129 13.76 5.26 -23.48
C GLN A 129 13.01 4.35 -22.52
N VAL A 130 12.05 3.57 -23.02
CA VAL A 130 11.33 2.58 -22.23
C VAL A 130 12.24 1.40 -21.91
N ARG A 131 12.13 0.90 -20.67
CA ARG A 131 12.86 -0.27 -20.17
C ARG A 131 11.89 -1.19 -19.46
N TYR A 132 12.02 -2.48 -19.72
CA TYR A 132 11.31 -3.49 -18.95
C TYR A 132 12.04 -3.75 -17.63
N ALA A 133 11.26 -3.90 -16.56
CA ALA A 133 11.76 -4.20 -15.24
C ALA A 133 10.86 -5.21 -14.56
N VAL A 134 11.43 -5.93 -13.58
CA VAL A 134 10.72 -6.87 -12.73
C VAL A 134 11.07 -6.57 -11.28
N ALA A 135 10.09 -6.65 -10.38
CA ALA A 135 10.35 -6.57 -8.95
C ALA A 135 11.09 -7.83 -8.49
N ALA A 136 12.35 -7.68 -8.06
CA ALA A 136 13.17 -8.80 -7.61
C ALA A 136 12.81 -9.30 -6.20
N GLN A 137 12.06 -8.50 -5.44
CA GLN A 137 11.61 -8.78 -4.08
C GLN A 137 10.19 -8.26 -3.91
N ARG A 138 9.48 -8.77 -2.89
CA ARG A 138 8.19 -8.20 -2.48
C ARG A 138 8.39 -6.73 -2.13
N THR A 139 7.53 -5.87 -2.66
CA THR A 139 7.57 -4.43 -2.47
C THR A 139 6.15 -3.88 -2.45
N ASP A 140 6.01 -2.63 -2.01
CA ASP A 140 4.72 -1.95 -1.94
C ASP A 140 4.70 -0.78 -2.93
N GLY A 141 3.63 -0.70 -3.72
CA GLY A 141 3.32 0.52 -4.47
C GLY A 141 2.85 1.60 -3.50
N ARG A 142 3.52 2.75 -3.48
CA ARG A 142 3.15 3.92 -2.68
C ARG A 142 2.83 5.08 -3.62
N SER A 143 1.82 5.89 -3.28
CA SER A 143 1.40 7.04 -4.10
C SER A 143 2.38 8.22 -4.01
N LEU A 144 3.17 8.30 -2.93
CA LEU A 144 4.31 9.20 -2.72
C LEU A 144 5.21 8.72 -1.57
#